data_AF-A0A0G1P7B2-F1
#
_entry.id   AF-A0A0G1P7B2-F1
#
_cell.length_a   1.000
_cell.length_b   1.000
_cell.length_c   1.000
_cell.angle_alpha   90.00
_cell.angle_beta   90.00
_cell.angle_gamma   90.00
#
_symmetry.space_group_name_H-M   'P 1'
#
loop_
_entity.id
_entity.type
_entity.pdbx_description
1 polymer ?
#
loop_
_entity_poly.entity_id
_entity_poly.type
_entity_poly.pdbx_seq_one_letter_code
_entity_poly.pdbx_strand_id
1 'polypeptide(L)'
;MKNNKIHKEKLVTVIGTSYIELLVPDFLEKCFETYLKKDFGEKQFQVSPHENTYATAGIVLTVLGIEAYRNRIYYLEKRTVSRSVAEDLTVMFKSREANFSEKDFENLLNEVFVLRDVIVHNHIYKVNVEFDGDWQILGHRQELLKGYGDTKFRVSTNSRTKKTTNLKLNVQPGKIGFEDLFIVLVLFDSFVGLSEKILGRAYVPFHFWKEVNGVGTEDFYKYLTCFYHLIPNQKYVQQLNSILQKIRKEYGQFLPDYNEYFVNNICIICGEFGFRQMNQVYLCKKCGHRVELASVVQNKTTT
;
A
#
# COMPACT_ATOMS: atom_id res chain seq x y z
N MET A 1 -7.54 34.75 16.49
CA MET A 1 -8.64 33.99 15.85
C MET A 1 -8.24 33.70 14.41
N LYS A 2 -7.95 32.44 14.04
CA LYS A 2 -7.68 32.08 12.64
C LYS A 2 -8.99 32.21 11.87
N ASN A 3 -9.00 32.99 10.79
CA ASN A 3 -10.12 33.05 9.84
C ASN A 3 -10.36 31.62 9.32
N ASN A 4 -11.41 30.95 9.80
CA ASN A 4 -11.85 29.68 9.26
C ASN A 4 -12.38 29.95 7.83
N LYS A 5 -11.52 29.78 6.83
CA LYS A 5 -11.95 29.76 5.43
C LYS A 5 -12.97 28.64 5.28
N ILE A 6 -14.21 28.99 4.97
CA ILE A 6 -15.26 28.02 4.65
C ILE A 6 -14.91 27.39 3.30
N HIS A 7 -14.51 26.13 3.30
CA HIS A 7 -14.31 25.34 2.09
C HIS A 7 -15.65 24.74 1.66
N LYS A 8 -16.09 25.03 0.43
CA LYS A 8 -17.31 24.46 -0.17
C LYS A 8 -16.91 23.28 -1.07
N GLU A 9 -17.17 22.06 -0.62
CA GLU A 9 -16.97 20.83 -1.39
C GLU A 9 -18.30 20.46 -2.10
N LYS A 10 -18.24 20.12 -3.39
CA LYS A 10 -19.43 19.74 -4.19
C LYS A 10 -19.36 18.33 -4.75
N LEU A 11 -18.22 17.65 -4.59
CA LEU A 11 -17.99 16.33 -5.17
C LEU A 11 -18.03 15.29 -4.06
N VAL A 12 -18.69 14.18 -4.34
CA VAL A 12 -18.79 13.04 -3.42
C VAL A 12 -18.09 11.85 -4.06
N THR A 13 -17.14 11.25 -3.35
CA THR A 13 -16.39 10.07 -3.80
C THR A 13 -16.39 9.00 -2.70
N VAL A 14 -17.52 8.29 -2.56
CA VAL A 14 -17.78 7.34 -1.44
C VAL A 14 -16.64 6.34 -1.22
N ILE A 15 -16.06 5.80 -2.29
CA ILE A 15 -14.95 4.83 -2.17
C ILE A 15 -13.72 5.48 -1.54
N GLY A 16 -13.33 6.67 -2.02
CA GLY A 16 -12.15 7.39 -1.52
C GLY A 16 -12.32 7.89 -0.08
N THR A 17 -13.50 8.42 0.25
CA THR A 17 -13.77 9.13 1.51
C THR A 17 -14.36 8.27 2.62
N SER A 18 -14.62 6.98 2.38
CA SER A 18 -15.29 6.15 3.40
C SER A 18 -14.79 4.72 3.40
N TYR A 19 -14.61 4.09 2.24
CA TYR A 19 -14.20 2.68 2.23
C TYR A 19 -12.72 2.51 2.53
N ILE A 20 -11.85 3.32 1.93
CA ILE A 20 -10.41 3.23 2.24
C ILE A 20 -10.10 3.72 3.65
N GLU A 21 -10.78 4.76 4.11
CA GLU A 21 -10.53 5.35 5.43
C GLU A 21 -11.05 4.48 6.58
N LEU A 22 -12.19 3.80 6.40
CA LEU A 22 -12.86 3.10 7.49
C LEU A 22 -12.76 1.57 7.40
N LEU A 23 -12.91 0.97 6.20
CA LEU A 23 -13.00 -0.49 6.06
C LEU A 23 -11.65 -1.17 5.82
N VAL A 24 -10.82 -0.57 4.97
CA VAL A 24 -9.52 -1.14 4.61
C VAL A 24 -8.58 -1.32 5.83
N PRO A 25 -8.55 -0.41 6.83
CA PRO A 25 -7.76 -0.60 8.04
C PRO A 25 -8.19 -1.84 8.83
N ASP A 26 -9.49 -2.08 8.97
CA ASP A 26 -10.03 -3.26 9.66
C ASP A 26 -9.70 -4.56 8.90
N PHE A 27 -9.69 -4.51 7.57
CA PHE A 27 -9.25 -5.65 6.75
C PHE A 27 -7.76 -5.91 6.93
N LEU A 28 -6.93 -4.87 7.02
CA LEU A 28 -5.51 -5.02 7.31
C LEU A 28 -5.28 -5.68 8.67
N GLU A 29 -5.99 -5.23 9.72
CA GLU A 29 -5.92 -5.81 11.08
C GLU A 29 -6.24 -7.30 11.07
N LYS A 30 -7.41 -7.68 10.55
CA LYS A 30 -7.87 -9.08 10.51
C LYS A 30 -6.98 -9.97 9.64
N CYS A 31 -6.49 -9.41 8.52
CA CYS A 31 -5.55 -10.08 7.65
C CYS A 31 -4.23 -10.36 8.39
N PHE A 32 -3.72 -9.35 9.11
CA PHE A 32 -2.48 -9.46 9.87
C PHE A 32 -2.57 -10.41 11.06
N GLU A 33 -3.68 -10.40 11.80
CA GLU A 33 -3.93 -11.36 12.90
C GLU A 33 -3.84 -12.81 12.42
N THR A 34 -4.31 -13.07 11.20
CA THR A 34 -4.23 -14.40 10.59
C THR A 34 -2.81 -14.70 10.11
N TYR A 35 -2.15 -13.71 9.51
CA TYR A 35 -0.77 -13.80 9.05
C TYR A 35 0.23 -14.10 10.19
N LEU A 36 0.01 -13.54 11.39
CA LEU A 36 0.87 -13.80 12.55
C LEU A 36 0.84 -15.26 13.05
N LYS A 37 -0.22 -16.00 12.72
CA LYS A 37 -0.39 -17.42 13.11
C LYS A 37 0.25 -18.38 12.11
N LYS A 38 0.81 -17.86 11.01
CA LYS A 38 1.39 -18.66 9.93
C LYS A 38 2.74 -19.23 10.33
N ASP A 39 2.95 -20.51 10.03
CA ASP A 39 4.28 -21.11 10.01
C ASP A 39 5.00 -20.75 8.71
N PHE A 40 6.09 -19.98 8.80
CA PHE A 40 6.90 -19.57 7.66
C PHE A 40 7.99 -20.58 7.29
N GLY A 41 8.20 -21.62 8.10
CA GLY A 41 9.08 -22.76 7.79
C GLY A 41 8.42 -23.76 6.86
N GLU A 42 7.09 -23.84 6.85
CA GLU A 42 6.33 -24.77 6.02
C GLU A 42 6.13 -24.25 4.59
N LYS A 43 6.18 -25.18 3.62
CA LYS A 43 5.82 -24.88 2.23
C LYS A 43 4.31 -24.78 2.10
N GLN A 44 3.82 -23.59 1.77
CA GLN A 44 2.39 -23.36 1.54
C GLN A 44 2.10 -23.04 0.08
N PHE A 45 1.12 -23.74 -0.51
CA PHE A 45 0.66 -23.49 -1.87
C PHE A 45 -0.37 -22.34 -1.96
N GLN A 46 -1.00 -21.98 -0.84
CA GLN A 46 -1.97 -20.89 -0.69
C GLN A 46 -1.88 -20.27 0.71
N VAL A 47 -2.40 -19.05 0.86
CA VAL A 47 -2.67 -18.46 2.17
C VAL A 47 -3.98 -19.01 2.73
N SER A 48 -4.26 -18.76 4.02
CA SER A 48 -5.55 -19.17 4.59
C SER A 48 -6.72 -18.44 3.91
N PRO A 49 -7.93 -19.03 3.86
CA PRO A 49 -9.10 -18.35 3.28
C PRO A 49 -9.45 -17.02 3.97
N HIS A 50 -9.25 -16.91 5.29
CA HIS A 50 -9.48 -15.68 6.03
C HIS A 50 -8.48 -14.58 5.63
N GLU A 51 -7.18 -14.89 5.62
CA GLU A 51 -6.14 -13.95 5.16
C GLU A 51 -6.42 -13.50 3.72
N ASN A 52 -6.72 -14.45 2.83
CA ASN A 52 -7.03 -14.17 1.43
C ASN A 52 -8.24 -13.25 1.26
N THR A 53 -9.33 -13.51 1.99
CA THR A 53 -10.58 -12.74 1.88
C THR A 53 -10.36 -11.29 2.27
N TYR A 54 -9.73 -11.04 3.42
CA TYR A 54 -9.45 -9.67 3.87
C TYR A 54 -8.43 -8.97 2.97
N ALA A 55 -7.37 -9.67 2.55
CA ALA A 55 -6.37 -9.12 1.63
C ALA A 55 -6.99 -8.70 0.31
N THR A 56 -7.71 -9.60 -0.36
CA THR A 56 -8.32 -9.34 -1.67
C THR A 56 -9.37 -8.23 -1.61
N ALA A 57 -10.22 -8.21 -0.58
CA ALA A 57 -11.19 -7.14 -0.37
C ALA A 57 -10.49 -5.78 -0.15
N GLY A 58 -9.49 -5.74 0.73
CA GLY A 58 -8.71 -4.53 1.00
C GLY A 58 -7.98 -3.99 -0.23
N ILE A 59 -7.37 -4.88 -1.02
CA ILE A 59 -6.70 -4.53 -2.28
C ILE A 59 -7.69 -3.91 -3.25
N VAL A 60 -8.81 -4.59 -3.53
CA VAL A 60 -9.80 -4.10 -4.50
C VAL A 60 -10.32 -2.71 -4.10
N LEU A 61 -10.71 -2.51 -2.84
CA LEU A 61 -11.19 -1.22 -2.37
C LEU A 61 -10.10 -0.13 -2.48
N THR A 62 -8.86 -0.46 -2.17
CA THR A 62 -7.73 0.48 -2.27
C THR A 62 -7.51 0.91 -3.73
N VAL A 63 -7.47 -0.05 -4.67
CA VAL A 63 -7.30 0.24 -6.11
C VAL A 63 -8.47 1.08 -6.63
N LEU A 64 -9.70 0.77 -6.23
CA LEU A 64 -10.88 1.53 -6.62
C LEU A 64 -10.84 2.97 -6.09
N GLY A 65 -10.26 3.23 -4.92
CA GLY A 65 -10.10 4.60 -4.46
C GLY A 65 -9.01 5.36 -5.21
N ILE A 66 -7.91 4.73 -5.64
CA ILE A 66 -6.95 5.35 -6.57
C ILE A 66 -7.69 5.78 -7.85
N GLU A 67 -8.53 4.91 -8.40
CA GLU A 67 -9.33 5.21 -9.59
C GLU A 67 -10.36 6.32 -9.36
N ALA A 68 -11.04 6.32 -8.20
CA ALA A 68 -11.95 7.39 -7.80
C ALA A 68 -11.22 8.74 -7.69
N TYR A 69 -10.02 8.76 -7.11
CA TYR A 69 -9.19 9.95 -7.02
C TYR A 69 -8.69 10.41 -8.39
N ARG A 70 -8.31 9.50 -9.29
CA ARG A 70 -8.03 9.86 -10.70
C ARG A 70 -9.20 10.59 -11.34
N ASN A 71 -10.41 10.05 -11.20
CA ASN A 71 -11.62 10.65 -11.78
C ASN A 71 -11.88 12.04 -11.21
N ARG A 72 -11.72 12.21 -9.89
CA ARG A 72 -11.83 13.51 -9.21
C ARG A 72 -10.79 14.50 -9.74
N ILE A 73 -9.53 14.08 -9.83
CA ILE A 73 -8.43 14.92 -10.35
C ILE A 73 -8.77 15.44 -11.75
N TYR A 74 -9.17 14.54 -12.64
CA TYR A 74 -9.49 14.90 -14.02
C TYR A 74 -10.72 15.80 -14.14
N TYR A 75 -11.74 15.57 -13.30
CA TYR A 75 -12.89 16.46 -13.21
C TYR A 75 -12.48 17.88 -12.80
N LEU A 76 -11.68 18.02 -11.74
CA LEU A 76 -11.21 19.31 -11.23
C LEU A 76 -10.30 20.04 -12.24
N GLU A 77 -9.47 19.29 -12.96
CA GLU A 77 -8.62 19.80 -14.04
C GLU A 77 -9.37 20.03 -15.36
N LYS A 78 -10.66 19.69 -15.43
CA LYS A 78 -11.49 19.75 -16.66
C LYS A 78 -10.87 19.00 -17.83
N ARG A 79 -10.26 17.84 -17.58
CA ARG A 79 -9.66 16.96 -18.58
C ARG A 79 -10.53 15.73 -18.85
N THR A 80 -10.41 15.18 -20.04
CA THR A 80 -11.04 13.90 -20.41
C THR A 80 -10.18 12.75 -19.91
N VAL A 81 -10.81 11.80 -19.23
CA VAL A 81 -10.15 10.58 -18.77
C VAL A 81 -9.80 9.67 -19.95
N SER A 82 -8.63 9.02 -19.89
CA SER A 82 -8.28 7.94 -20.81
C SER A 82 -8.76 6.57 -20.28
N ARG A 83 -8.47 5.51 -21.04
CA ARG A 83 -8.73 4.13 -20.62
C ARG A 83 -7.78 3.66 -19.52
N SER A 84 -6.60 4.25 -19.39
CA SER A 84 -5.56 3.82 -18.45
C SER A 84 -5.51 4.77 -17.25
N VAL A 85 -5.91 4.27 -16.07
CA VAL A 85 -5.84 5.04 -14.82
C VAL A 85 -4.39 5.39 -14.47
N ALA A 86 -3.47 4.44 -14.68
CA ALA A 86 -2.05 4.62 -14.39
C ALA A 86 -1.44 5.73 -15.25
N GLU A 87 -1.69 5.69 -16.56
CA GLU A 87 -1.23 6.71 -17.53
C GLU A 87 -1.78 8.09 -17.19
N ASP A 88 -3.08 8.18 -16.89
CA ASP A 88 -3.72 9.44 -16.55
C ASP A 88 -3.07 10.12 -15.34
N LEU A 89 -2.82 9.36 -14.27
CA LEU A 89 -2.20 9.87 -13.07
C LEU A 89 -0.74 10.31 -13.32
N THR A 90 0.03 9.52 -14.07
CA THR A 90 1.44 9.83 -14.32
C THR A 90 1.63 11.00 -15.25
N VAL A 91 0.81 11.11 -16.31
CA VAL A 91 0.77 12.28 -17.19
C VAL A 91 0.39 13.52 -16.40
N MET A 92 -0.57 13.41 -15.48
CA MET A 92 -0.94 14.53 -14.61
C MET A 92 0.23 14.98 -13.74
N PHE A 93 0.89 14.05 -13.03
CA PHE A 93 2.05 14.37 -12.20
C PHE A 93 3.21 14.95 -13.01
N LYS A 94 3.53 14.36 -14.17
CA LYS A 94 4.57 14.86 -15.07
C LYS A 94 4.30 16.26 -15.59
N SER A 95 3.03 16.60 -15.86
CA SER A 95 2.64 17.92 -16.34
C SER A 95 2.83 19.04 -15.31
N ARG A 96 2.94 18.67 -14.02
CA ARG A 96 3.16 19.60 -12.90
C ARG A 96 4.61 19.56 -12.40
N GLU A 97 5.24 18.38 -12.44
CA GLU A 97 6.62 18.15 -12.05
C GLU A 97 7.42 17.54 -13.20
N ALA A 98 8.15 18.39 -13.93
CA ALA A 98 8.87 18.00 -15.14
C ALA A 98 9.91 16.88 -14.93
N ASN A 99 10.46 16.74 -13.72
CA ASN A 99 11.44 15.70 -13.38
C ASN A 99 10.80 14.41 -12.85
N PHE A 100 9.48 14.31 -12.80
CA PHE A 100 8.80 13.11 -12.33
C PHE A 100 9.08 11.91 -13.26
N SER A 101 9.45 10.75 -12.70
CA SER A 101 9.65 9.52 -13.48
C SER A 101 8.30 8.86 -13.81
N GLU A 102 7.71 9.35 -14.90
CA GLU A 102 6.38 8.95 -15.38
C GLU A 102 6.28 7.43 -15.58
N LYS A 103 7.19 6.86 -16.38
CA LYS A 103 7.06 5.45 -16.81
C LYS A 103 7.25 4.46 -15.67
N ASP A 104 8.17 4.75 -14.76
CA ASP A 104 8.40 3.89 -13.60
C ASP A 104 7.19 3.87 -12.68
N PHE A 105 6.54 5.02 -12.45
CA PHE A 105 5.38 5.09 -11.55
C PHE A 105 4.16 4.45 -12.21
N GLU A 106 4.02 4.63 -13.52
CA GLU A 106 2.98 4.00 -14.33
C GLU A 106 3.08 2.47 -14.21
N ASN A 107 4.29 1.92 -14.28
CA ASN A 107 4.52 0.49 -14.11
C ASN A 107 4.13 -0.01 -12.70
N LEU A 108 4.42 0.76 -11.64
CA LEU A 108 4.00 0.41 -10.27
C LEU A 108 2.47 0.40 -10.14
N LEU A 109 1.79 1.45 -10.65
CA LEU A 109 0.33 1.52 -10.64
C LEU A 109 -0.29 0.39 -11.48
N ASN A 110 0.23 0.13 -12.68
CA ASN A 110 -0.24 -0.94 -13.55
C ASN A 110 -0.19 -2.31 -12.87
N GLU A 111 0.85 -2.60 -12.09
CA GLU A 111 0.94 -3.86 -11.33
C GLU A 111 -0.17 -4.00 -10.28
N VAL A 112 -0.56 -2.91 -9.63
CA VAL A 112 -1.69 -2.88 -8.69
C VAL A 112 -3.03 -3.04 -9.41
N PHE A 113 -3.20 -2.44 -10.59
CA PHE A 113 -4.38 -2.66 -11.44
C PHE A 113 -4.45 -4.08 -12.00
N VAL A 114 -3.30 -4.71 -12.31
CA VAL A 114 -3.23 -6.13 -12.67
C VAL A 114 -3.70 -7.01 -11.52
N LEU A 115 -3.26 -6.72 -10.29
CA LEU A 115 -3.71 -7.47 -9.11
C LEU A 115 -5.22 -7.33 -8.89
N ARG A 116 -5.78 -6.13 -9.07
CA ARG A 116 -7.23 -5.91 -9.06
C ARG A 116 -7.92 -6.77 -10.12
N ASP A 117 -7.47 -6.74 -11.37
CA ASP A 117 -8.09 -7.52 -12.44
C ASP A 117 -8.03 -9.03 -12.18
N VAL A 118 -6.92 -9.53 -11.61
CA VAL A 118 -6.79 -10.93 -11.17
C VAL A 118 -7.89 -11.32 -10.18
N ILE A 119 -8.19 -10.45 -9.23
CA ILE A 119 -9.19 -10.67 -8.18
C ILE A 119 -10.60 -10.54 -8.76
N VAL A 120 -10.92 -9.40 -9.40
CA VAL A 120 -12.31 -9.10 -9.82
C VAL A 120 -12.76 -9.98 -10.98
N HIS A 121 -11.85 -10.33 -11.91
CA HIS A 121 -12.16 -11.26 -13.01
C HIS A 121 -11.93 -12.72 -12.64
N ASN A 122 -11.60 -13.02 -11.39
CA ASN A 122 -11.39 -14.37 -10.86
C ASN A 122 -10.48 -15.21 -11.76
N HIS A 123 -9.24 -14.77 -11.97
CA HIS A 123 -8.30 -15.47 -12.84
C HIS A 123 -8.11 -16.93 -12.39
N ILE A 124 -8.46 -17.89 -13.25
CA ILE A 124 -8.45 -19.31 -12.88
C ILE A 124 -7.08 -19.92 -13.18
N TYR A 125 -6.50 -20.56 -12.16
CA TYR A 125 -5.28 -21.35 -12.28
C TYR A 125 -5.60 -22.84 -12.09
N LYS A 126 -5.04 -23.68 -12.97
CA LYS A 126 -4.94 -25.11 -12.73
C LYS A 126 -3.75 -25.37 -11.80
N VAL A 127 -4.00 -26.04 -10.69
CA VAL A 127 -2.98 -26.37 -9.69
C VAL A 127 -2.88 -27.88 -9.59
N ASN A 128 -1.68 -28.42 -9.84
CA ASN A 128 -1.34 -29.80 -9.53
C ASN A 128 -0.48 -29.78 -8.26
N VAL A 129 -0.89 -30.51 -7.22
CA VAL A 129 -0.17 -30.61 -5.95
C VAL A 129 0.28 -32.05 -5.77
N GLU A 130 1.54 -32.23 -5.41
CA GLU A 130 2.16 -33.53 -5.13
C GLU A 130 2.39 -33.63 -3.61
N PHE A 131 1.94 -34.73 -3.03
CA PHE A 131 2.06 -35.03 -1.60
C PHE A 131 2.92 -36.28 -1.39
N ASP A 132 3.60 -36.37 -0.25
CA ASP A 132 4.22 -37.61 0.20
C ASP A 132 3.24 -38.50 0.97
N GLY A 133 3.75 -39.60 1.54
CA GLY A 133 2.96 -40.56 2.33
C GLY A 133 2.38 -39.97 3.62
N ASP A 134 2.93 -38.86 4.12
CA ASP A 134 2.50 -38.15 5.33
C ASP A 134 1.65 -36.91 5.00
N TRP A 135 1.17 -36.80 3.75
CA TRP A 135 0.42 -35.67 3.22
C TRP A 135 1.17 -34.33 3.27
N GLN A 136 2.50 -34.35 3.32
CA GLN A 136 3.32 -33.16 3.18
C GLN A 136 3.49 -32.80 1.71
N ILE A 137 3.48 -31.50 1.42
CA ILE A 137 3.58 -31.01 0.03
C ILE A 137 5.04 -31.17 -0.45
N LEU A 138 5.24 -32.08 -1.40
CA LEU A 138 6.52 -32.25 -2.10
C LEU A 138 6.74 -31.12 -3.11
N GLY A 139 5.69 -30.76 -3.85
CA GLY A 139 5.72 -29.73 -4.86
C GLY A 139 4.33 -29.36 -5.37
N HIS A 140 4.26 -28.24 -6.09
CA HIS A 140 3.05 -27.85 -6.81
C HIS A 140 3.42 -27.16 -8.12
N ARG A 141 2.61 -27.40 -9.16
CA ARG A 141 2.71 -26.73 -10.46
C ARG A 141 1.44 -25.97 -10.75
N GLN A 142 1.58 -24.76 -11.28
CA GLN A 142 0.49 -23.84 -11.52
C GLN A 142 0.51 -23.32 -12.95
N GLU A 143 -0.64 -23.40 -13.61
CA GLU A 143 -0.84 -22.95 -14.98
C GLU A 143 -2.06 -22.04 -15.04
N LEU A 144 -1.88 -20.83 -15.58
CA LEU A 144 -3.01 -19.92 -15.82
C LEU A 144 -3.81 -20.49 -16.99
N LEU A 145 -5.12 -20.65 -16.83
CA LEU A 145 -5.96 -21.20 -17.89
C LEU A 145 -5.96 -20.30 -19.13
N LYS A 146 -6.08 -20.93 -20.32
CA LYS A 146 -6.21 -20.21 -21.59
C LYS A 146 -7.43 -19.29 -21.54
N GLY A 147 -7.25 -18.04 -21.98
CA GLY A 147 -8.30 -17.01 -21.94
C GLY A 147 -8.08 -15.96 -20.85
N TYR A 148 -7.23 -16.25 -19.86
CA TYR A 148 -6.84 -15.28 -18.83
C TYR A 148 -5.47 -14.65 -19.13
N GLY A 149 -5.22 -13.47 -18.55
CA GLY A 149 -3.95 -12.76 -18.69
C GLY A 149 -3.83 -12.01 -20.01
N ASP A 150 -4.38 -10.80 -20.03
CA ASP A 150 -4.29 -9.84 -21.13
C ASP A 150 -2.83 -9.34 -21.36
N THR A 151 -2.65 -8.45 -22.34
CA THR A 151 -1.32 -7.90 -22.65
C THR A 151 -0.71 -7.20 -21.44
N LYS A 152 -1.51 -6.42 -20.70
CA LYS A 152 -1.08 -5.71 -19.49
C LYS A 152 -0.57 -6.70 -18.43
N PHE A 153 -1.33 -7.75 -18.14
CA PHE A 153 -0.94 -8.83 -17.24
C PHE A 153 0.40 -9.45 -17.66
N ARG A 154 0.59 -9.78 -18.94
CA ARG A 154 1.81 -10.45 -19.42
C ARG A 154 3.05 -9.58 -19.31
N VAL A 155 2.92 -8.28 -19.58
CA VAL A 155 4.05 -7.33 -19.49
C VAL A 155 4.43 -7.07 -18.03
N SER A 156 3.45 -7.06 -17.13
CA SER A 156 3.66 -6.74 -15.72
C SER A 156 3.98 -7.94 -14.82
N THR A 157 3.94 -9.18 -15.34
CA THR A 157 4.10 -10.39 -14.53
C THR A 157 5.22 -11.30 -14.99
N ASN A 158 5.92 -11.90 -14.02
CA ASN A 158 6.90 -12.93 -14.25
C ASN A 158 6.22 -14.30 -14.29
N SER A 159 6.21 -14.93 -15.46
CA SER A 159 5.52 -16.20 -15.70
C SER A 159 6.03 -17.37 -14.87
N ARG A 160 7.28 -17.34 -14.41
CA ARG A 160 7.89 -18.40 -13.57
C ARG A 160 7.48 -18.27 -12.11
N THR A 161 7.60 -17.06 -11.56
CA THR A 161 7.33 -16.80 -10.13
C THR A 161 5.86 -16.53 -9.84
N LYS A 162 5.06 -16.25 -10.88
CA LYS A 162 3.65 -15.80 -10.76
C LYS A 162 3.53 -14.58 -9.85
N LYS A 163 4.49 -13.68 -9.96
CA LYS A 163 4.53 -12.40 -9.27
C LYS A 163 4.66 -11.25 -10.25
N THR A 164 4.22 -10.07 -9.86
CA THR A 164 4.49 -8.85 -10.63
C THR A 164 5.98 -8.51 -10.63
N THR A 165 6.45 -7.78 -11.63
CA THR A 165 7.89 -7.59 -11.87
C THR A 165 8.55 -6.66 -10.87
N ASN A 166 7.91 -5.54 -10.52
CA ASN A 166 8.48 -4.49 -9.69
C ASN A 166 8.10 -4.65 -8.21
N LEU A 167 6.80 -4.76 -7.93
CA LEU A 167 6.25 -4.86 -6.57
C LEU A 167 6.26 -6.28 -6.01
N LYS A 168 6.54 -7.29 -6.85
CA LYS A 168 6.59 -8.71 -6.46
C LYS A 168 5.27 -9.22 -5.84
N LEU A 169 4.15 -8.63 -6.25
CA LEU A 169 2.80 -8.99 -5.80
C LEU A 169 2.42 -10.36 -6.39
N ASN A 170 1.81 -11.23 -5.60
CA ASN A 170 1.30 -12.52 -6.06
C ASN A 170 0.14 -12.31 -7.04
N VAL A 171 0.19 -12.92 -8.23
CA VAL A 171 -0.92 -12.85 -9.20
C VAL A 171 -1.71 -14.16 -9.30
N GLN A 172 -1.40 -15.13 -8.44
CA GLN A 172 -2.24 -16.31 -8.24
C GLN A 172 -3.23 -16.00 -7.11
N PRO A 173 -4.56 -16.07 -7.34
CA PRO A 173 -5.56 -15.65 -6.35
C PRO A 173 -5.36 -16.25 -4.96
N GLY A 174 -5.13 -17.56 -4.87
CA GLY A 174 -4.94 -18.24 -3.57
C GLY A 174 -3.65 -17.87 -2.81
N LYS A 175 -2.73 -17.12 -3.41
CA LYS A 175 -1.51 -16.63 -2.74
C LYS A 175 -1.56 -15.16 -2.37
N ILE A 176 -2.63 -14.45 -2.73
CA ILE A 176 -2.81 -13.05 -2.37
C ILE A 176 -3.11 -12.97 -0.88
N GLY A 177 -2.23 -12.33 -0.11
CA GLY A 177 -2.32 -12.29 1.35
C GLY A 177 -1.94 -10.94 1.95
N PHE A 178 -1.62 -10.95 3.25
CA PHE A 178 -1.24 -9.74 4.00
C PHE A 178 -0.10 -8.97 3.31
N GLU A 179 0.92 -9.71 2.87
CA GLU A 179 2.11 -9.16 2.22
C GLU A 179 1.79 -8.31 0.97
N ASP A 180 0.80 -8.75 0.18
CA ASP A 180 0.36 -8.06 -1.02
C ASP A 180 -0.48 -6.83 -0.68
N LEU A 181 -1.43 -6.97 0.26
CA LEU A 181 -2.23 -5.85 0.76
C LEU A 181 -1.33 -4.75 1.34
N PHE A 182 -0.34 -5.11 2.15
CA PHE A 182 0.55 -4.15 2.79
C PHE A 182 1.35 -3.34 1.76
N ILE A 183 1.87 -3.96 0.71
CA ILE A 183 2.57 -3.26 -0.38
C ILE A 183 1.63 -2.30 -1.11
N VAL A 184 0.40 -2.74 -1.40
CA VAL A 184 -0.62 -1.89 -2.06
C VAL A 184 -0.95 -0.66 -1.20
N LEU A 185 -1.06 -0.82 0.13
CA LEU A 185 -1.33 0.30 1.04
C LEU A 185 -0.14 1.26 1.17
N VAL A 186 1.09 0.77 1.16
CA VAL A 186 2.29 1.61 1.11
C VAL A 186 2.34 2.42 -0.20
N LEU A 187 2.00 1.81 -1.34
CA LEU A 187 1.93 2.52 -2.60
C LEU A 187 0.80 3.55 -2.59
N PHE A 188 -0.35 3.22 -2.00
CA PHE A 188 -1.47 4.14 -1.82
C PHE A 188 -1.09 5.34 -0.95
N ASP A 189 -0.42 5.14 0.19
CA ASP A 189 0.11 6.20 1.05
C ASP A 189 1.06 7.13 0.25
N SER A 190 1.95 6.54 -0.54
CA SER A 190 2.83 7.30 -1.43
C SER A 190 2.06 8.08 -2.50
N PHE A 191 1.02 7.48 -3.10
CA PHE A 191 0.16 8.14 -4.08
C PHE A 191 -0.58 9.34 -3.48
N VAL A 192 -1.11 9.23 -2.25
CA VAL A 192 -1.74 10.34 -1.53
C VAL A 192 -0.74 11.47 -1.35
N GLY A 193 0.49 11.18 -0.89
CA GLY A 193 1.51 12.19 -0.67
C GLY A 193 2.01 12.88 -1.92
N LEU A 194 2.19 12.11 -3.00
CA LEU A 194 2.52 12.65 -4.32
C LEU A 194 1.41 13.61 -4.79
N SER A 195 0.15 13.18 -4.65
CA SER A 195 -1.00 14.01 -5.03
C SER A 195 -1.08 15.28 -4.18
N GLU A 196 -0.84 15.20 -2.88
CA GLU A 196 -0.81 16.35 -1.99
C GLU A 196 0.28 17.36 -2.38
N LYS A 197 1.52 16.90 -2.59
CA LYS A 197 2.64 17.79 -2.90
C LYS A 197 2.50 18.42 -4.29
N ILE A 198 2.13 17.61 -5.29
CA ILE A 198 2.14 18.00 -6.70
C ILE A 198 0.87 18.74 -7.11
N LEU A 199 -0.30 18.30 -6.62
CA LEU A 199 -1.60 18.84 -7.02
C LEU A 199 -2.25 19.67 -5.90
N GLY A 200 -1.95 19.35 -4.64
CA GLY A 200 -2.58 19.94 -3.46
C GLY A 200 -3.64 19.03 -2.83
N ARG A 201 -3.86 19.20 -1.51
CA ARG A 201 -4.78 18.36 -0.71
C ARG A 201 -6.22 18.28 -1.24
N ALA A 202 -6.70 19.28 -1.98
CA ALA A 202 -8.07 19.32 -2.48
C ALA A 202 -8.37 18.23 -3.53
N TYR A 203 -7.34 17.69 -4.19
CA TYR A 203 -7.46 16.69 -5.24
C TYR A 203 -7.69 15.29 -4.68
N VAL A 204 -7.01 14.97 -3.58
CA VAL A 204 -7.10 13.70 -2.86
C VAL A 204 -7.40 14.00 -1.39
N PRO A 205 -8.68 14.23 -1.04
CA PRO A 205 -9.09 14.56 0.32
C PRO A 205 -9.14 13.30 1.20
N PHE A 206 -7.99 12.62 1.34
CA PHE A 206 -7.86 11.44 2.18
C PHE A 206 -7.67 11.87 3.64
N HIS A 207 -8.60 11.44 4.50
CA HIS A 207 -8.60 11.72 5.93
C HIS A 207 -8.56 10.41 6.70
N PHE A 208 -7.38 10.08 7.21
CA PHE A 208 -7.23 8.89 8.03
C PHE A 208 -7.43 9.23 9.51
N TRP A 209 -8.15 8.38 10.23
CA TRP A 209 -8.15 8.38 11.68
C TRP A 209 -8.38 6.95 12.17
N LYS A 210 -7.54 6.49 13.09
CA LYS A 210 -7.69 5.18 13.72
C LYS A 210 -7.10 5.20 15.12
N GLU A 211 -7.77 4.50 16.04
CA GLU A 211 -7.25 4.23 17.37
C GLU A 211 -6.64 2.84 17.42
N VAL A 212 -5.40 2.74 17.89
CA VAL A 212 -4.73 1.46 18.13
C VAL A 212 -4.17 1.46 19.54
N ASN A 213 -4.59 0.48 20.35
CA ASN A 213 -4.19 0.34 21.76
C ASN A 213 -4.39 1.61 22.60
N GLY A 214 -5.51 2.32 22.41
CA GLY A 214 -5.81 3.55 23.14
C GLY A 214 -5.11 4.81 22.60
N VAL A 215 -4.33 4.69 21.51
CA VAL A 215 -3.63 5.82 20.89
C VAL A 215 -4.24 6.09 19.52
N GLY A 216 -4.89 7.25 19.38
CA GLY A 216 -5.39 7.75 18.09
C GLY A 216 -4.27 8.29 17.22
N THR A 217 -4.33 8.00 15.91
CA THR A 217 -3.45 8.60 14.90
C THR A 217 -4.27 9.05 13.69
N GLU A 218 -3.96 10.25 13.19
CA GLU A 218 -4.45 10.76 11.91
C GLU A 218 -3.50 10.42 10.75
N ASP A 219 -2.31 9.91 11.08
CA ASP A 219 -1.26 9.59 10.13
C ASP A 219 -1.34 8.13 9.70
N PHE A 220 -1.66 7.88 8.42
CA PHE A 220 -1.77 6.54 7.88
C PHE A 220 -0.44 5.77 7.91
N TYR A 221 0.68 6.43 7.61
CA TYR A 221 2.00 5.81 7.68
C TYR A 221 2.39 5.34 9.10
N LYS A 222 1.95 6.04 10.15
CA LYS A 222 2.18 5.61 11.54
C LYS A 222 1.38 4.35 11.85
N TYR A 223 0.15 4.29 11.36
CA TYR A 223 -0.68 3.09 11.44
C TYR A 223 -0.02 1.90 10.73
N LEU A 224 0.42 2.06 9.48
CA LEU A 224 1.15 1.01 8.74
C LEU A 224 2.44 0.56 9.45
N THR A 225 3.12 1.48 10.13
CA THR A 225 4.36 1.18 10.87
C THR A 225 4.15 0.20 12.02
N CYS A 226 2.95 0.18 12.64
CA CYS A 226 2.64 -0.80 13.68
C CYS A 226 2.64 -2.24 13.16
N PHE A 227 2.23 -2.45 11.92
CA PHE A 227 2.28 -3.77 11.28
C PHE A 227 3.70 -4.12 10.86
N TYR A 228 4.39 -3.20 10.17
CA TYR A 228 5.75 -3.39 9.64
C TYR A 228 6.72 -3.99 10.66
N HIS A 229 6.69 -3.46 11.88
CA HIS A 229 7.59 -3.85 12.97
C HIS A 229 7.30 -5.19 13.61
N LEU A 230 6.14 -5.77 13.32
CA LEU A 230 5.65 -7.03 13.85
C LEU A 230 5.67 -8.15 12.80
N ILE A 231 6.15 -7.88 11.58
CA ILE A 231 6.20 -8.85 10.50
C ILE A 231 7.23 -9.95 10.82
N PRO A 232 6.82 -11.22 11.00
CA PRO A 232 7.74 -12.32 11.29
C PRO A 232 8.57 -12.77 10.07
N ASN A 233 8.05 -12.63 8.84
CA ASN A 233 8.72 -13.11 7.63
C ASN A 233 9.90 -12.23 7.20
N GLN A 234 11.10 -12.58 7.64
CA GLN A 234 12.32 -11.83 7.32
C GLN A 234 12.62 -11.72 5.82
N LYS A 235 12.30 -12.76 5.04
CA LYS A 235 12.48 -12.74 3.58
C LYS A 235 11.58 -11.69 2.93
N TYR A 236 10.33 -11.59 3.40
CA TYR A 236 9.42 -10.55 2.96
C TYR A 236 9.91 -9.16 3.39
N VAL A 237 10.35 -8.97 4.64
CA VAL A 237 10.89 -7.68 5.11
C VAL A 237 12.06 -7.20 4.25
N GLN A 238 12.99 -8.08 3.89
CA GLN A 238 14.11 -7.76 2.99
C GLN A 238 13.62 -7.33 1.60
N GLN A 239 12.66 -8.07 1.02
CA GLN A 239 12.06 -7.74 -0.27
C GLN A 239 11.34 -6.38 -0.21
N LEU A 240 10.55 -6.16 0.84
CA LEU A 240 9.83 -4.92 1.08
C LEU A 240 10.81 -3.75 1.20
N ASN A 241 11.89 -3.88 1.97
CA ASN A 241 12.91 -2.84 2.09
C ASN A 241 13.55 -2.48 0.75
N SER A 242 13.80 -3.46 -0.12
CA SER A 242 14.29 -3.21 -1.49
C SER A 242 13.28 -2.41 -2.32
N ILE A 243 11.99 -2.75 -2.23
CA ILE A 243 10.90 -2.01 -2.89
C ILE A 243 10.81 -0.58 -2.34
N LEU A 244 10.79 -0.42 -1.03
CA LEU A 244 10.72 0.89 -0.35
C LEU A 244 11.90 1.78 -0.71
N GLN A 245 13.12 1.23 -0.75
CA GLN A 245 14.32 1.98 -1.16
C GLN A 245 14.19 2.47 -2.60
N LYS A 246 13.70 1.62 -3.52
CA LYS A 246 13.46 2.01 -4.91
C LYS A 246 12.43 3.14 -4.98
N ILE A 247 11.26 2.98 -4.34
CA ILE A 247 10.20 4.00 -4.36
C ILE A 247 10.71 5.31 -3.74
N ARG A 248 11.38 5.26 -2.59
CA ARG A 248 11.95 6.44 -1.93
C ARG A 248 12.98 7.14 -2.80
N LYS A 249 13.88 6.40 -3.44
CA LYS A 249 14.92 6.97 -4.31
C LYS A 249 14.30 7.75 -5.47
N GLU A 250 13.30 7.18 -6.13
CA GLU A 250 12.68 7.79 -7.31
C GLU A 250 11.66 8.88 -6.96
N TYR A 251 10.92 8.72 -5.85
CA TYR A 251 9.74 9.54 -5.55
C TYR A 251 9.79 10.30 -4.22
N GLY A 252 10.74 10.00 -3.34
CA GLY A 252 10.79 10.57 -2.00
C GLY A 252 10.90 12.10 -1.97
N GLN A 253 11.54 12.69 -2.98
CA GLN A 253 11.66 14.15 -3.16
C GLN A 253 10.35 14.84 -3.58
N PHE A 254 9.39 14.08 -4.14
CA PHE A 254 8.09 14.59 -4.55
C PHE A 254 7.03 14.39 -3.46
N LEU A 255 7.43 13.95 -2.27
CA LEU A 255 6.57 13.86 -1.09
C LEU A 255 6.76 15.11 -0.21
N PRO A 256 5.76 15.47 0.62
CA PRO A 256 5.91 16.53 1.62
C PRO A 256 7.12 16.31 2.55
N ASP A 257 7.82 17.40 2.87
CA ASP A 257 9.12 17.39 3.56
C ASP A 257 9.05 16.98 5.05
N TYR A 258 7.84 16.81 5.60
CA TYR A 258 7.62 16.54 7.02
C TYR A 258 7.81 15.06 7.42
N ASN A 259 8.25 14.17 6.50
CA ASN A 259 8.34 12.72 6.66
C ASN A 259 7.01 12.07 7.10
N GLU A 260 5.91 12.53 6.52
CA GLU A 260 4.54 12.11 6.83
C GLU A 260 4.06 10.92 5.97
N TYR A 261 4.99 10.21 5.32
CA TYR A 261 4.68 9.12 4.40
C TYR A 261 5.62 7.95 4.64
N PHE A 262 5.11 6.73 4.46
CA PHE A 262 5.78 5.51 4.90
C PHE A 262 7.18 5.36 4.28
N VAL A 263 7.31 5.65 2.99
CA VAL A 263 8.59 5.56 2.26
C VAL A 263 9.62 6.61 2.71
N ASN A 264 9.19 7.70 3.35
CA ASN A 264 10.08 8.69 3.97
C ASN A 264 10.21 8.51 5.49
N ASN A 265 9.47 7.57 6.09
CA ASN A 265 9.52 7.26 7.51
C ASN A 265 10.77 6.42 7.85
N ILE A 266 11.95 7.03 7.75
CA ILE A 266 13.24 6.37 8.00
C ILE A 266 13.99 6.94 9.20
N CYS A 267 14.83 6.12 9.81
CA CYS A 267 15.76 6.56 10.84
C CYS A 267 16.85 7.40 10.19
N ILE A 268 17.05 8.61 10.70
CA ILE A 268 18.07 9.55 10.18
C ILE A 268 19.51 9.06 10.36
N ILE A 269 19.74 8.11 11.28
CA ILE A 269 21.08 7.56 11.57
C ILE A 269 21.40 6.36 10.69
N CYS A 270 20.49 5.38 10.61
CA CYS A 270 20.77 4.09 9.96
C CYS A 270 19.89 3.75 8.76
N GLY A 271 18.97 4.65 8.38
CA GLY A 271 18.07 4.48 7.23
C GLY A 271 16.98 3.42 7.40
N GLU A 272 16.75 2.92 8.61
CA GLU A 272 15.74 1.89 8.88
C GLU A 272 14.32 2.45 8.69
N PHE A 273 13.45 1.75 7.96
CA PHE A 273 12.06 2.15 7.75
C PHE A 273 11.20 1.99 9.01
N GLY A 274 10.03 2.63 9.00
CA GLY A 274 9.09 2.59 10.12
C GLY A 274 9.61 3.31 11.36
N PHE A 275 10.47 4.33 11.22
CA PHE A 275 11.12 4.93 12.39
C PHE A 275 10.14 5.59 13.36
N ARG A 276 9.21 6.41 12.84
CA ARG A 276 8.16 7.08 13.59
C ARG A 276 6.99 6.12 13.79
N GLN A 277 6.62 5.92 15.05
CA GLN A 277 5.55 5.01 15.48
C GLN A 277 4.37 5.83 16.02
N MET A 278 3.32 5.19 16.53
CA MET A 278 2.22 5.93 17.17
C MET A 278 2.62 6.55 18.52
N ASN A 279 3.65 6.02 19.15
CA ASN A 279 4.11 6.44 20.47
C ASN A 279 4.94 7.73 20.32
N GLN A 280 4.78 8.71 21.22
CA GLN A 280 5.51 10.00 21.18
C GLN A 280 7.04 9.87 21.32
N VAL A 281 7.53 8.65 21.60
CA VAL A 281 8.94 8.30 21.63
C VAL A 281 9.25 7.38 20.46
N TYR A 282 10.03 7.90 19.51
CA TYR A 282 10.48 7.12 18.35
C TYR A 282 11.84 6.51 18.66
N LEU A 283 11.87 5.18 18.81
CA LEU A 283 13.09 4.41 19.03
C LEU A 283 13.38 3.54 17.80
N CYS A 284 14.50 3.79 17.13
CA CYS A 284 14.94 2.96 16.03
C CYS A 284 15.33 1.57 16.56
N LYS A 285 14.59 0.53 16.16
CA LYS A 285 14.87 -0.86 16.57
C LYS A 285 16.27 -1.35 16.18
N LYS A 286 16.88 -0.77 15.15
CA LYS A 286 18.18 -1.19 14.61
C LYS A 286 19.38 -0.54 15.28
N CYS A 287 19.37 0.78 15.46
CA CYS A 287 20.51 1.53 16.02
C CYS A 287 20.26 2.12 17.41
N GLY A 288 19.06 1.97 17.96
CA GLY A 288 18.69 2.56 19.25
C GLY A 288 18.55 4.08 19.25
N HIS A 289 18.66 4.74 18.09
CA HIS A 289 18.47 6.18 18.00
C HIS A 289 17.06 6.57 18.46
N ARG A 290 16.98 7.55 19.35
CA ARG A 290 15.73 8.02 19.97
C ARG A 290 15.45 9.45 19.54
N VAL A 291 14.24 9.70 19.05
CA VAL A 291 13.70 11.05 18.89
C VAL A 291 12.49 11.17 19.80
N GLU A 292 12.58 12.06 20.77
CA GLU A 292 11.42 12.51 21.51
C GLU A 292 10.81 13.66 20.73
N LEU A 293 9.57 13.49 20.26
CA LEU A 293 8.85 14.64 19.75
C LEU A 293 8.57 15.57 20.94
N ALA A 294 8.92 16.84 20.78
CA ALA A 294 8.49 17.88 21.69
C ALA A 294 6.96 18.04 21.55
N SER A 295 6.17 17.18 22.19
CA SER A 295 4.72 17.33 22.27
C SER A 295 4.29 17.35 23.72
N VAL A 296 3.80 18.51 24.18
CA VAL A 296 3.09 18.74 25.45
C VAL A 296 3.95 18.82 26.74
N VAL A 297 4.96 19.70 26.76
CA VAL A 297 5.42 20.31 28.04
C VAL A 297 4.38 21.32 28.60
N GLN A 298 3.31 21.62 27.86
CA GLN A 298 2.38 22.71 28.19
C GLN A 298 1.13 22.35 29.02
N ASN A 299 0.96 21.13 29.57
CA ASN A 299 -0.21 20.82 30.41
C ASN A 299 0.10 20.03 31.71
N LYS A 300 1.31 20.15 32.28
CA LYS A 300 1.63 19.55 33.59
C LYS A 300 2.06 20.56 34.67
N THR A 301 1.79 21.85 34.49
CA THR A 301 2.04 22.90 35.50
C THR A 301 0.82 23.78 35.69
N THR A 302 -0.29 23.18 36.15
CA THR A 302 -1.31 23.86 36.94
C THR A 302 -2.04 22.82 37.79
N THR A 303 -1.46 22.52 38.95
CA THR A 303 -2.14 22.10 40.18
C THR A 303 -1.47 22.85 41.31
#